data_AF-A0A4Q6BRM9-F1
#
_entry.id   AF-A0A4Q6BRM9-F1
#
_cell.length_a   1.000
_cell.length_b   1.000
_cell.length_c   1.000
_cell.angle_alpha   90.00
_cell.angle_beta   90.00
_cell.angle_gamma   90.00
#
_symmetry.space_group_name_H-M   'P 1'
#
loop_
_entity.id
_entity.type
_entity.pdbx_description
1 polymer ?
#
loop_
_entity_poly.entity_id
_entity_poly.type
_entity_poly.pdbx_seq_one_letter_code
_entity_poly.pdbx_strand_id
1 'polypeptide(L)'
;LMNTELVEKEITIIRNLQEQILPKLEQVVQANQRDSEYQIANLKKLDTGILLFTLALLLVEAFFIFRPMVKSLSRLFNAAVEARETAIRATNDKSTFLATVTHEIRTPMTGVLGITESLLDGENNNTRRDQLHVLRSLSENLITMVNNILDYSKIEAGKMMLEKIDFSIEGVAHDTQKLFESSAVRKSVTLTTSVDPGLPAASLGDPTRLRQVVTNFVGNAVKFTPQGGTIEVNYKALDLDEKNFVLRIEVKDSGPGIFKSNQAKLFTSYNQADQTVSRKYGGTGLGLSICKQIADTMGGRVGVDSEEGKGATFWFEAKLERGISTARLVSERHQGPPNGWATGLKVLVVEDNEVTLKIVKGQLTKMGFAVDGAVNGVEGLNSALDNTYDIVLMDCEMPEMDGFEAC
;
A
#
# COMPACT_ATOMS: atom_id res chain seq x y z
N LEU A 1 -75.97 -114.00 23.65
CA LEU A 1 -76.92 -112.92 24.00
C LEU A 1 -76.49 -112.09 25.22
N MET A 2 -75.67 -112.61 26.15
CA MET A 2 -75.28 -111.89 27.38
C MET A 2 -74.01 -110.99 27.25
N ASN A 3 -73.41 -110.86 26.06
CA ASN A 3 -72.13 -110.16 25.86
C ASN A 3 -72.28 -108.79 25.16
N THR A 4 -73.46 -108.49 24.61
CA THR A 4 -73.73 -107.27 23.84
C THR A 4 -74.19 -106.10 24.74
N GLU A 5 -74.94 -106.38 25.80
CA GLU A 5 -75.44 -105.37 26.76
C GLU A 5 -74.33 -104.72 27.60
N LEU A 6 -73.29 -105.49 27.96
CA LEU A 6 -72.17 -104.97 28.75
C LEU A 6 -71.32 -103.98 27.94
N VAL A 7 -71.10 -104.30 26.66
CA VAL A 7 -70.34 -103.49 25.71
C VAL A 7 -71.07 -102.18 25.40
N GLU A 8 -72.40 -102.20 25.21
CA GLU A 8 -73.19 -100.97 25.04
C GLU A 8 -73.12 -100.04 26.24
N LYS A 9 -73.10 -100.60 27.46
CA LYS A 9 -73.01 -99.82 28.69
C LYS A 9 -71.65 -99.14 28.84
N GLU A 10 -70.55 -99.84 28.54
CA GLU A 10 -69.21 -99.26 28.55
C GLU A 10 -69.02 -98.20 27.46
N ILE A 11 -69.54 -98.44 26.24
CA ILE A 11 -69.52 -97.46 25.15
C ILE A 11 -70.29 -96.20 25.56
N THR A 12 -71.44 -96.36 26.22
CA THR A 12 -72.25 -95.22 26.70
C THR A 12 -71.51 -94.41 27.77
N ILE A 13 -70.82 -95.08 28.71
CA ILE A 13 -70.02 -94.40 29.74
C ILE A 13 -68.83 -93.66 29.11
N ILE A 14 -68.11 -94.27 28.18
CA ILE A 14 -66.98 -93.65 27.48
C ILE A 14 -67.45 -92.44 26.68
N ARG A 15 -68.57 -92.55 25.97
CA ARG A 15 -69.16 -91.45 25.21
C ARG A 15 -69.56 -90.29 26.11
N ASN A 16 -70.17 -90.58 27.26
CA ASN A 16 -70.59 -89.55 28.21
C ASN A 16 -69.37 -88.89 28.90
N LEU A 17 -68.31 -89.65 29.19
CA LEU A 17 -67.04 -89.09 29.64
C LEU A 17 -66.38 -88.21 28.58
N GLN A 18 -66.38 -88.64 27.31
CA GLN A 18 -65.86 -87.83 26.20
C GLN A 18 -66.66 -86.53 26.04
N GLU A 19 -67.99 -86.58 26.07
CA GLU A 19 -68.85 -85.40 25.95
C GLU A 19 -68.67 -84.42 27.12
N GLN A 20 -68.28 -84.88 28.31
CA GLN A 20 -68.00 -83.99 29.45
C GLN A 20 -66.56 -83.46 29.50
N ILE A 21 -65.57 -84.26 29.10
CA ILE A 21 -64.14 -83.92 29.25
C ILE A 21 -63.64 -83.14 28.04
N LEU A 22 -64.03 -83.52 26.83
CA LEU A 22 -63.51 -82.92 25.60
C LEU A 22 -63.77 -81.39 25.52
N PRO A 23 -64.97 -80.87 25.87
CA PRO A 23 -65.21 -79.42 25.85
C PRO A 23 -64.39 -78.66 26.90
N LYS A 24 -64.14 -79.27 28.07
CA LYS A 24 -63.29 -78.68 29.11
C LYS A 24 -61.83 -78.64 28.67
N LEU A 25 -61.35 -79.70 28.01
CA LEU A 25 -60.01 -79.74 27.45
C LEU A 25 -59.84 -78.67 26.36
N GLU A 26 -60.82 -78.55 25.46
CA GLU A 26 -60.83 -77.51 24.42
C GLU A 26 -60.83 -76.09 25.00
N GLN A 27 -61.61 -75.84 26.06
CA GLN A 27 -61.59 -74.55 26.76
C GLN A 27 -60.22 -74.23 27.36
N VAL A 28 -59.56 -75.21 28.00
CA VAL A 28 -58.22 -75.02 28.58
C VAL A 28 -57.18 -74.77 27.48
N VAL A 29 -57.26 -75.49 26.35
CA VAL A 29 -56.37 -75.29 25.20
C VAL A 29 -56.58 -73.90 24.60
N GLN A 30 -57.82 -73.47 24.40
CA GLN A 30 -58.12 -72.13 23.89
C GLN A 30 -57.69 -71.01 24.85
N ALA A 31 -57.84 -71.20 26.17
CA ALA A 31 -57.39 -70.24 27.17
C ALA A 31 -55.86 -70.09 27.15
N ASN A 32 -55.12 -71.21 27.09
CA ASN A 32 -53.66 -71.20 27.00
C ASN A 32 -53.15 -70.62 25.67
N GLN A 33 -53.86 -70.86 24.55
CA GLN A 33 -53.53 -70.25 23.26
C GLN A 33 -53.70 -68.73 23.31
N ARG A 34 -54.81 -68.23 23.85
CA ARG A 34 -55.03 -66.78 23.99
C ARG A 34 -54.00 -66.11 24.90
N ASP A 35 -53.65 -66.74 26.02
CA ASP A 35 -52.62 -66.20 26.92
C ASP A 35 -51.24 -66.17 26.24
N SER A 36 -50.89 -67.22 25.50
CA SER A 36 -49.65 -67.27 24.72
C SER A 36 -49.60 -66.19 23.63
N GLU A 37 -50.69 -65.97 22.89
CA GLU A 37 -50.79 -64.90 21.89
C GLU A 37 -50.64 -63.51 22.52
N TYR A 38 -51.25 -63.29 23.68
CA TYR A 38 -51.12 -62.05 24.44
C TYR A 38 -49.67 -61.80 24.90
N GLN A 39 -48.99 -62.83 25.42
CA GLN A 39 -47.58 -62.75 25.83
C GLN A 39 -46.66 -62.45 24.63
N ILE A 40 -46.88 -63.11 23.48
CA ILE A 40 -46.11 -62.88 22.24
C ILE A 40 -46.32 -61.44 21.72
N ALA A 41 -47.55 -60.92 21.77
CA ALA A 41 -47.83 -59.56 21.36
C ALA A 41 -47.15 -58.51 22.27
N ASN A 42 -47.09 -58.75 23.57
CA ASN A 42 -46.37 -57.90 24.52
C ASN A 42 -44.84 -57.95 24.31
N LEU A 43 -44.26 -59.14 24.06
CA LEU A 43 -42.85 -59.30 23.71
C LEU A 43 -42.47 -58.51 22.45
N LYS A 44 -43.29 -58.59 21.38
CA LYS A 44 -43.05 -57.81 20.14
C LYS A 44 -43.11 -56.30 20.36
N LYS A 45 -44.03 -55.82 21.23
CA LYS A 45 -44.10 -54.40 21.60
C LYS A 45 -42.88 -53.94 22.40
N LEU A 46 -42.35 -54.80 23.26
CA LEU A 46 -41.13 -54.51 24.02
C LEU A 46 -39.92 -54.40 23.07
N ASP A 47 -39.77 -55.32 22.11
CA ASP A 47 -38.71 -55.27 21.09
C ASP A 47 -38.78 -53.99 20.23
N THR A 48 -39.98 -53.59 19.80
CA THR A 48 -40.15 -52.34 19.04
C THR A 48 -39.86 -51.11 19.90
N GLY A 49 -40.24 -51.13 21.18
CA GLY A 49 -39.93 -50.07 22.13
C GLY A 49 -38.43 -49.91 22.37
N ILE A 50 -37.70 -51.01 22.54
CA ILE A 50 -36.23 -51.00 22.69
C ILE A 50 -35.57 -50.46 21.42
N LEU A 51 -36.00 -50.92 20.24
CA LEU A 51 -35.46 -50.44 18.97
C LEU A 51 -35.65 -48.92 18.81
N LEU A 52 -36.86 -48.41 19.07
CA LEU A 52 -37.16 -46.98 19.02
C LEU A 52 -36.32 -46.18 20.03
N PHE A 53 -36.14 -46.71 21.24
CA PHE A 53 -35.32 -46.06 22.27
C PHE A 53 -33.84 -45.99 21.85
N THR A 54 -33.28 -47.09 21.31
CA THR A 54 -31.89 -47.11 20.82
C THR A 54 -31.68 -46.16 19.64
N LEU A 55 -32.65 -46.06 18.72
CA LEU A 55 -32.61 -45.12 17.60
C LEU A 55 -32.67 -43.67 18.09
N ALA A 56 -33.52 -43.38 19.07
CA ALA A 56 -33.60 -42.05 19.69
C ALA A 56 -32.28 -41.68 20.39
N LEU A 57 -31.65 -42.62 21.10
CA LEU A 57 -30.36 -42.41 21.76
C LEU A 57 -29.24 -42.11 20.74
N LEU A 58 -29.18 -42.89 19.65
CA LEU A 58 -28.25 -42.67 18.54
C LEU A 58 -28.44 -41.30 17.87
N LEU A 59 -29.69 -40.86 17.69
CA LEU A 59 -29.99 -39.53 17.14
C LEU A 59 -29.55 -38.41 18.09
N VAL A 60 -29.70 -38.59 19.40
CA VAL A 60 -29.23 -37.63 20.41
C VAL A 60 -27.70 -37.56 20.42
N GLU A 61 -27.00 -38.70 20.42
CA GLU A 61 -25.53 -38.72 20.33
C GLU A 61 -25.03 -38.09 19.02
N ALA A 62 -25.65 -38.45 17.89
CA ALA A 62 -25.36 -37.84 16.60
C ALA A 62 -25.56 -36.33 16.66
N PHE A 63 -26.63 -35.84 17.28
CA PHE A 63 -26.88 -34.40 17.43
C PHE A 63 -25.77 -33.70 18.22
N PHE A 64 -25.31 -34.29 19.33
CA PHE A 64 -24.22 -33.72 20.14
C PHE A 64 -22.86 -33.72 19.43
N ILE A 65 -22.62 -34.67 18.52
CA ILE A 65 -21.39 -34.75 17.72
C ILE A 65 -21.45 -33.83 16.50
N PHE A 66 -22.56 -33.84 15.76
CA PHE A 66 -22.70 -33.11 14.51
C PHE A 66 -22.83 -31.60 14.73
N ARG A 67 -23.51 -31.13 15.78
CA ARG A 67 -23.62 -29.68 16.06
C ARG A 67 -22.28 -28.95 16.16
N PRO A 68 -21.34 -29.38 17.02
CA PRO A 68 -20.03 -28.72 17.11
C PRO A 68 -19.22 -28.89 15.83
N MET A 69 -19.33 -30.02 15.14
CA MET A 69 -18.66 -30.25 13.86
C MET A 69 -19.12 -29.27 12.78
N VAL A 70 -20.44 -29.09 12.61
CA VAL A 70 -21.01 -28.11 11.67
C VAL A 70 -20.58 -26.70 12.02
N LYS A 71 -20.57 -26.35 13.31
CA LYS A 71 -20.12 -25.02 13.78
C LYS A 71 -18.64 -24.77 13.47
N SER A 72 -17.77 -25.76 13.66
CA SER A 72 -16.35 -25.69 13.32
C SER A 72 -16.14 -25.60 11.81
N LEU A 73 -16.90 -26.37 11.03
CA LEU A 73 -16.84 -26.32 9.57
C LEU A 73 -17.27 -24.94 9.03
N SER A 74 -18.34 -24.35 9.56
CA SER A 74 -18.76 -23.00 9.20
C SER A 74 -17.70 -21.94 9.54
N ARG A 75 -17.00 -22.08 10.68
CA ARG A 75 -15.90 -21.17 11.04
C ARG A 75 -14.74 -21.26 10.07
N LEU A 76 -14.31 -22.48 9.73
CA LEU A 76 -13.23 -22.71 8.76
C LEU A 76 -13.62 -22.20 7.38
N PHE A 77 -14.85 -22.45 6.95
CA PHE A 77 -15.36 -21.95 5.68
C PHE A 77 -15.37 -20.42 5.62
N ASN A 78 -15.88 -19.75 6.67
CA ASN A 78 -15.89 -18.29 6.72
C ASN A 78 -14.48 -17.70 6.74
N ALA A 79 -13.55 -18.27 7.51
CA ALA A 79 -12.15 -17.84 7.51
C ALA A 79 -11.50 -18.02 6.12
N ALA A 80 -11.81 -19.11 5.42
CA ALA A 80 -11.32 -19.35 4.06
C ALA A 80 -11.92 -18.38 3.03
N VAL A 81 -13.21 -18.05 3.15
CA VAL A 81 -13.87 -17.03 2.31
C VAL A 81 -13.25 -15.65 2.55
N GLU A 82 -13.04 -15.27 3.81
CA GLU A 82 -12.42 -14.00 4.17
C GLU A 82 -10.98 -13.91 3.64
N ALA A 83 -10.17 -14.96 3.82
CA ALA A 83 -8.83 -15.03 3.25
C ALA A 83 -8.85 -14.93 1.71
N ARG A 84 -9.78 -15.64 1.04
CA ARG A 84 -9.94 -15.55 -0.42
C ARG A 84 -10.36 -14.16 -0.88
N GLU A 85 -11.29 -13.52 -0.19
CA GLU A 85 -11.71 -12.16 -0.50
C GLU A 85 -10.55 -11.16 -0.36
N THR A 86 -9.73 -11.27 0.71
CA THR A 86 -8.55 -10.40 0.86
C THR A 86 -7.54 -10.59 -0.27
N ALA A 87 -7.30 -11.83 -0.71
CA ALA A 87 -6.40 -12.14 -1.83
C ALA A 87 -6.95 -11.61 -3.17
N ILE A 88 -8.26 -11.72 -3.40
CA ILE A 88 -8.91 -11.18 -4.61
C ILE A 88 -8.85 -9.65 -4.62
N ARG A 89 -9.10 -8.98 -3.48
CA ARG A 89 -8.97 -7.52 -3.37
C ARG A 89 -7.55 -7.06 -3.70
N ALA A 90 -6.54 -7.68 -3.09
CA ALA A 90 -5.14 -7.36 -3.39
C ALA A 90 -4.77 -7.56 -4.87
N THR A 91 -5.32 -8.60 -5.53
CA THR A 91 -5.07 -8.88 -6.95
C THR A 91 -5.76 -7.86 -7.87
N ASN A 92 -7.01 -7.49 -7.55
CA ASN A 92 -7.73 -6.45 -8.29
C ASN A 92 -7.06 -5.09 -8.13
N ASP A 93 -6.65 -4.72 -6.91
CA ASP A 93 -5.94 -3.47 -6.64
C ASP A 93 -4.65 -3.37 -7.47
N LYS A 94 -3.92 -4.47 -7.61
CA LYS A 94 -2.72 -4.56 -8.46
C LYS A 94 -3.02 -4.40 -9.95
N SER A 95 -4.14 -4.92 -10.41
CA SER A 95 -4.57 -4.81 -11.81
C SER A 95 -5.04 -3.39 -12.15
N THR A 96 -5.81 -2.77 -11.25
CA THR A 96 -6.21 -1.36 -11.33
C THR A 96 -4.97 -0.45 -11.28
N PHE A 97 -4.00 -0.74 -10.40
CA PHE A 97 -2.72 -0.02 -10.35
C PHE A 97 -2.01 -0.01 -11.70
N LEU A 98 -1.76 -1.19 -12.29
CA LEU A 98 -1.04 -1.30 -13.55
C LEU A 98 -1.78 -0.59 -14.68
N ALA A 99 -3.11 -0.68 -14.72
CA ALA A 99 -3.93 0.02 -15.71
C ALA A 99 -3.81 1.55 -15.57
N THR A 100 -3.93 2.07 -14.35
CA THR A 100 -3.81 3.51 -14.08
C THR A 100 -2.42 4.04 -14.39
N VAL A 101 -1.37 3.35 -13.93
CA VAL A 101 0.02 3.71 -14.22
C VAL A 101 0.29 3.73 -15.71
N THR A 102 -0.17 2.71 -16.44
CA THR A 102 0.03 2.63 -17.89
C THR A 102 -0.64 3.81 -18.60
N HIS A 103 -1.84 4.20 -18.18
CA HIS A 103 -2.54 5.35 -18.75
C HIS A 103 -1.81 6.66 -18.43
N GLU A 104 -1.43 6.85 -17.18
CA GLU A 104 -0.73 8.04 -16.68
C GLU A 104 0.69 8.19 -17.30
N ILE A 105 1.38 7.10 -17.63
CA ILE A 105 2.64 7.12 -18.38
C ILE A 105 2.41 7.42 -19.87
N ARG A 106 1.37 6.83 -20.47
CA ARG A 106 1.09 6.95 -21.91
C ARG A 106 0.83 8.40 -22.31
N THR A 107 0.02 9.14 -21.55
CA THR A 107 -0.36 10.52 -21.87
C THR A 107 0.84 11.47 -22.05
N PRO A 108 1.77 11.62 -21.08
CA PRO A 108 2.94 12.46 -21.26
C PRO A 108 3.90 11.92 -22.32
N MET A 109 4.06 10.59 -22.48
CA MET A 109 4.89 10.03 -23.55
C MET A 109 4.38 10.36 -24.94
N THR A 110 3.06 10.30 -25.17
CA THR A 110 2.47 10.70 -26.46
C THR A 110 2.68 12.19 -26.72
N GLY A 111 2.63 13.03 -25.68
CA GLY A 111 2.96 14.46 -25.79
C GLY A 111 4.43 14.72 -26.12
N VAL A 112 5.35 13.97 -25.50
CA VAL A 112 6.79 14.02 -25.80
C VAL A 112 7.02 13.66 -27.26
N LEU A 113 6.48 12.54 -27.72
CA LEU A 113 6.61 12.07 -29.11
C LEU A 113 6.09 13.11 -30.11
N GLY A 114 4.87 13.64 -29.91
CA GLY A 114 4.30 14.63 -30.82
C GLY A 114 5.08 15.94 -30.88
N ILE A 115 5.63 16.41 -29.75
CA ILE A 115 6.49 17.61 -29.75
C ILE A 115 7.83 17.32 -30.41
N THR A 116 8.41 16.14 -30.20
CA THR A 116 9.66 15.77 -30.87
C THR A 116 9.48 15.62 -32.38
N GLU A 117 8.39 14.99 -32.85
CA GLU A 117 8.04 14.91 -34.27
C GLU A 117 7.86 16.31 -34.87
N SER A 118 7.10 17.18 -34.19
CA SER A 118 6.91 18.57 -34.62
C SER A 118 8.22 19.38 -34.66
N LEU A 119 9.16 19.13 -33.75
CA LEU A 119 10.48 19.76 -33.75
C LEU A 119 11.38 19.22 -34.89
N LEU A 120 11.21 17.96 -35.27
CA LEU A 120 11.96 17.32 -36.36
C LEU A 120 11.44 17.74 -37.75
N ASP A 121 10.13 17.97 -37.89
CA ASP A 121 9.49 18.37 -39.16
C ASP A 121 9.75 19.82 -39.58
N GLY A 122 10.36 20.64 -38.71
CA GLY A 122 10.99 21.90 -39.10
C GLY A 122 10.08 23.12 -39.31
N GLU A 123 8.79 23.07 -38.94
CA GLU A 123 7.90 24.22 -39.09
C GLU A 123 8.04 25.26 -37.95
N ASN A 124 8.36 26.51 -38.35
CA ASN A 124 8.41 27.76 -37.57
C ASN A 124 9.38 27.87 -36.37
N ASN A 125 10.35 28.80 -36.51
CA ASN A 125 11.43 29.05 -35.54
C ASN A 125 10.97 29.80 -34.27
N ASN A 126 9.84 30.50 -34.30
CA ASN A 126 9.37 31.36 -33.21
C ASN A 126 8.70 30.59 -32.05
N THR A 127 8.42 29.30 -32.21
CA THR A 127 7.70 28.47 -31.22
C THR A 127 8.55 27.33 -30.63
N ARG A 128 9.78 27.13 -31.13
CA ARG A 128 10.67 26.03 -30.67
C ARG A 128 11.00 26.10 -29.20
N ARG A 129 11.20 27.31 -28.67
CA ARG A 129 11.53 27.50 -27.25
C ARG A 129 10.38 27.08 -26.35
N ASP A 130 9.15 27.43 -26.73
CA ASP A 130 7.94 27.04 -26.01
C ASP A 130 7.71 25.54 -26.10
N GLN A 131 7.88 24.94 -27.28
CA GLN A 131 7.83 23.49 -27.47
C GLN A 131 8.87 22.76 -26.62
N LEU A 132 10.12 23.22 -26.58
CA LEU A 132 11.17 22.67 -25.72
C LEU A 132 10.84 22.84 -24.23
N HIS A 133 10.21 23.95 -23.82
CA HIS A 133 9.74 24.13 -22.46
C HIS A 133 8.61 23.15 -22.09
N VAL A 134 7.66 22.91 -23.00
CA VAL A 134 6.59 21.92 -22.81
C VAL A 134 7.18 20.51 -22.77
N LEU A 135 8.09 20.16 -23.69
CA LEU A 135 8.80 18.88 -23.73
C LEU A 135 9.53 18.60 -22.41
N ARG A 136 10.25 19.60 -21.88
CA ARG A 136 10.94 19.51 -20.59
C ARG A 136 9.95 19.26 -19.45
N SER A 137 8.86 20.01 -19.39
CA SER A 137 7.81 19.84 -18.37
C SER A 137 7.18 18.44 -18.42
N LEU A 138 6.88 17.92 -19.62
CA LEU A 138 6.36 16.56 -19.78
C LEU A 138 7.37 15.50 -19.31
N SER A 139 8.65 15.71 -19.57
CA SER A 139 9.73 14.82 -19.14
C SER A 139 9.92 14.83 -17.62
N GLU A 140 9.93 16.02 -17.00
CA GLU A 140 10.00 16.19 -15.54
C GLU A 140 8.81 15.52 -14.82
N ASN A 141 7.60 15.66 -15.39
CA ASN A 141 6.41 14.98 -14.88
C ASN A 141 6.52 13.45 -14.98
N LEU A 142 7.05 12.94 -16.10
CA LEU A 142 7.25 11.51 -16.30
C LEU A 142 8.28 10.94 -15.30
N ILE A 143 9.41 11.62 -15.09
CA ILE A 143 10.42 11.22 -14.10
C ILE A 143 9.80 11.18 -12.71
N THR A 144 9.06 12.22 -12.33
CA THR A 144 8.37 12.27 -11.03
C THR A 144 7.40 11.11 -10.86
N MET A 145 6.66 10.76 -11.92
CA MET A 145 5.72 9.64 -11.91
C MET A 145 6.43 8.29 -11.76
N VAL A 146 7.50 8.06 -12.51
CA VAL A 146 8.32 6.84 -12.41
C VAL A 146 8.90 6.71 -11.01
N ASN A 147 9.46 7.78 -10.46
CA ASN A 147 10.00 7.78 -9.10
C ASN A 147 8.92 7.45 -8.06
N ASN A 148 7.71 8.01 -8.19
CA ASN A 148 6.59 7.68 -7.30
C ASN A 148 6.16 6.20 -7.41
N ILE A 149 6.20 5.61 -8.59
CA ILE A 149 5.90 4.18 -8.82
C ILE A 149 6.98 3.29 -8.19
N LEU A 150 8.25 3.67 -8.34
CA LEU A 150 9.37 2.96 -7.74
C LEU A 150 9.34 3.04 -6.21
N ASP A 151 9.09 4.22 -5.66
CA ASP A 151 8.93 4.41 -4.22
C ASP A 151 7.76 3.57 -3.70
N TYR A 152 6.61 3.60 -4.37
CA TYR A 152 5.46 2.74 -4.02
C TYR A 152 5.83 1.25 -4.02
N SER A 153 6.54 0.79 -5.05
CA SER A 153 6.96 -0.61 -5.18
C SER A 153 7.97 -1.03 -4.09
N LYS A 154 8.91 -0.14 -3.74
CA LYS A 154 9.88 -0.37 -2.65
C LYS A 154 9.17 -0.44 -1.30
N ILE A 155 8.19 0.42 -1.08
CA ILE A 155 7.38 0.45 0.15
C ILE A 155 6.54 -0.81 0.29
N GLU A 156 5.78 -1.20 -0.74
CA GLU A 156 4.92 -2.39 -0.72
C GLU A 156 5.72 -3.67 -0.43
N ALA A 157 6.95 -3.73 -0.97
CA ALA A 157 7.86 -4.84 -0.73
C ALA A 157 8.55 -4.79 0.66
N GLY A 158 8.29 -3.77 1.49
CA GLY A 158 8.98 -3.55 2.76
C GLY A 158 10.48 -3.23 2.61
N LYS A 159 10.90 -2.78 1.43
CA LYS A 159 12.31 -2.53 1.05
C LYS A 159 12.69 -1.05 1.13
N MET A 160 11.80 -0.16 1.57
CA MET A 160 12.14 1.24 1.79
C MET A 160 13.06 1.34 3.01
N MET A 161 14.33 1.63 2.78
CA MET A 161 15.27 1.95 3.85
C MET A 161 15.34 3.46 4.01
N LEU A 162 15.12 3.94 5.23
CA LEU A 162 15.33 5.35 5.58
C LEU A 162 16.81 5.60 5.79
N GLU A 163 17.30 6.68 5.22
CA GLU A 163 18.63 7.18 5.55
C GLU A 163 18.64 7.73 6.98
N LYS A 164 19.79 7.62 7.65
CA LYS A 164 20.05 8.28 8.94
C LYS A 164 21.25 9.18 8.79
N ILE A 165 21.00 10.41 8.34
CA ILE A 165 22.01 11.44 8.17
C ILE A 165 21.67 12.67 9.01
N ASP A 166 22.69 13.42 9.43
CA ASP A 166 22.50 14.70 10.12
C ASP A 166 22.07 15.77 9.12
N PHE A 167 20.97 16.47 9.41
CA PHE A 167 20.45 17.54 8.56
C PHE A 167 19.79 18.66 9.38
N SER A 168 19.57 19.81 8.76
CA SER A 168 18.81 20.93 9.34
C SER A 168 17.40 20.99 8.76
N ILE A 169 16.39 21.06 9.64
CA ILE A 169 14.99 21.25 9.25
C ILE A 169 14.81 22.62 8.59
N GLU A 170 15.54 23.65 9.04
CA GLU A 170 15.54 24.97 8.40
C GLU A 170 16.02 24.89 6.95
N GLY A 171 17.04 24.07 6.68
CA GLY A 171 17.53 23.81 5.32
C GLY A 171 16.46 23.18 4.43
N VAL A 172 15.79 22.13 4.92
CA VAL A 172 14.67 21.48 4.20
C VAL A 172 13.53 22.48 3.93
N ALA A 173 13.19 23.30 4.91
CA ALA A 173 12.15 24.32 4.79
C ALA A 173 12.50 25.37 3.74
N HIS A 174 13.70 25.94 3.82
CA HIS A 174 14.20 26.96 2.90
C HIS A 174 14.28 26.46 1.45
N ASP A 175 14.84 25.28 1.23
CA ASP A 175 14.96 24.73 -0.11
C ASP A 175 13.59 24.42 -0.74
N THR A 176 12.66 23.89 0.06
CA THR A 176 11.30 23.63 -0.42
C THR A 176 10.57 24.93 -0.73
N GLN A 177 10.75 25.97 0.09
CA GLN A 177 10.21 27.28 -0.20
C GLN A 177 10.73 27.83 -1.54
N LYS A 178 12.04 27.77 -1.78
CA LYS A 178 12.67 28.20 -3.04
C LYS A 178 12.12 27.46 -4.26
N LEU A 179 11.87 26.16 -4.13
CA LEU A 179 11.33 25.34 -5.22
C LEU A 179 9.95 25.85 -5.70
N PHE A 180 9.11 26.34 -4.79
CA PHE A 180 7.74 26.77 -5.10
C PHE A 180 7.56 28.28 -5.22
N GLU A 181 8.55 29.09 -4.84
CA GLU A 181 8.49 30.55 -4.89
C GLU A 181 8.07 31.08 -6.27
N SER A 182 8.74 30.61 -7.32
CA SER A 182 8.42 31.00 -8.70
C SER A 182 7.00 30.60 -9.11
N SER A 183 6.52 29.43 -8.68
CA SER A 183 5.18 28.92 -9.00
C SER A 183 4.09 29.69 -8.24
N ALA A 184 4.32 30.00 -6.96
CA ALA A 184 3.43 30.80 -6.13
C ALA A 184 3.29 32.22 -6.67
N VAL A 185 4.40 32.87 -7.04
CA VAL A 185 4.40 34.22 -7.66
C VAL A 185 3.63 34.23 -8.97
N ARG A 186 3.89 33.27 -9.87
CA ARG A 186 3.16 33.16 -11.15
C ARG A 186 1.65 33.00 -10.96
N LYS A 187 1.22 32.27 -9.92
CA LYS A 187 -0.19 32.10 -9.58
C LYS A 187 -0.75 33.22 -8.71
N SER A 188 0.10 34.17 -8.28
CA SER A 188 -0.24 35.25 -7.36
C SER A 188 -0.85 34.71 -6.04
N VAL A 189 -0.21 33.70 -5.47
CA VAL A 189 -0.55 33.12 -4.16
C VAL A 189 0.57 33.46 -3.18
N THR A 190 0.20 33.86 -1.96
CA THR A 190 1.17 34.19 -0.91
C THR A 190 1.64 32.90 -0.24
N LEU A 191 2.93 32.57 -0.36
CA LEU A 191 3.55 31.43 0.32
C LEU A 191 4.42 31.93 1.47
N THR A 192 4.12 31.48 2.69
CA THR A 192 4.92 31.80 3.88
C THR A 192 5.40 30.51 4.54
N THR A 193 6.61 30.56 5.11
CA THR A 193 7.20 29.43 5.82
C THR A 193 7.66 29.89 7.19
N SER A 194 7.35 29.11 8.22
CA SER A 194 7.71 29.36 9.62
C SER A 194 8.29 28.09 10.23
N VAL A 195 9.45 28.22 10.87
CA VAL A 195 10.11 27.13 11.59
C VAL A 195 10.16 27.49 13.06
N ASP A 196 9.64 26.60 13.91
CA ASP A 196 9.61 26.77 15.36
C ASP A 196 11.05 26.86 15.92
N PRO A 197 11.40 27.95 16.65
CA PRO A 197 12.70 28.09 17.31
C PRO A 197 13.00 26.98 18.34
N GLY A 198 11.97 26.25 18.81
CA GLY A 198 12.13 25.10 19.70
C GLY A 198 12.67 23.84 19.02
N LEU A 199 12.77 23.81 17.68
CA LEU A 199 13.32 22.66 16.96
C LEU A 199 14.85 22.53 17.17
N PRO A 200 15.37 21.31 17.27
CA PRO A 200 16.81 21.09 17.30
C PRO A 200 17.51 21.63 16.05
N ALA A 201 18.67 22.26 16.22
CA ALA A 201 19.46 22.83 15.11
C ALA A 201 19.95 21.75 14.11
N ALA A 202 20.09 20.51 14.57
CA ALA A 202 20.38 19.35 13.75
C ALA A 202 19.44 18.21 14.14
N SER A 203 19.01 17.44 13.15
CA SER A 203 18.14 16.28 13.26
C SER A 203 18.78 15.11 12.53
N LEU A 204 18.60 13.90 13.06
CA LEU A 204 19.09 12.67 12.43
C LEU A 204 17.91 11.95 11.76
N GLY A 205 18.03 11.69 10.46
CA GLY A 205 16.99 11.04 9.68
C GLY A 205 17.18 11.24 8.17
N ASP A 206 16.07 11.20 7.43
CA ASP A 206 16.07 11.26 5.96
C ASP A 206 15.48 12.60 5.47
N PRO A 207 16.31 13.60 5.12
CA PRO A 207 15.84 14.88 4.62
C PRO A 207 15.18 14.78 3.24
N THR A 208 15.54 13.78 2.43
CA THR A 208 14.97 13.57 1.09
C THR A 208 13.50 13.17 1.20
N ARG A 209 13.17 12.26 2.13
CA ARG A 209 11.78 11.84 2.38
C ARG A 209 10.94 12.93 3.01
N LEU A 210 11.51 13.70 3.94
CA LEU A 210 10.84 14.88 4.48
C LEU A 210 10.51 15.89 3.37
N ARG A 211 11.50 16.24 2.54
CA ARG A 211 11.33 17.13 1.40
C ARG A 211 10.27 16.63 0.42
N GLN A 212 10.21 15.33 0.16
CA GLN A 212 9.20 14.70 -0.69
C GLN A 212 7.78 14.94 -0.15
N VAL A 213 7.57 14.76 1.16
CA VAL A 213 6.26 15.02 1.80
C VAL A 213 5.88 16.50 1.68
N VAL A 214 6.79 17.41 2.03
CA VAL A 214 6.51 18.86 1.96
C VAL A 214 6.24 19.29 0.53
N THR A 215 7.02 18.80 -0.43
CA THR A 215 6.84 19.10 -1.86
C THR A 215 5.49 18.63 -2.35
N ASN A 216 5.01 17.46 -1.88
CA ASN A 216 3.68 16.97 -2.22
C ASN A 216 2.57 17.89 -1.69
N PHE A 217 2.64 18.27 -0.41
CA PHE A 217 1.64 19.11 0.23
C PHE A 217 1.63 20.54 -0.32
N VAL A 218 2.79 21.17 -0.44
CA VAL A 218 2.92 22.53 -1.00
C VAL A 218 2.55 22.54 -2.48
N GLY A 219 2.92 21.51 -3.24
CA GLY A 219 2.50 21.37 -4.63
C GLY A 219 0.98 21.30 -4.78
N ASN A 220 0.31 20.52 -3.93
CA ASN A 220 -1.16 20.47 -3.89
C ASN A 220 -1.76 21.82 -3.46
N ALA A 221 -1.23 22.47 -2.42
CA ALA A 221 -1.69 23.77 -1.97
C ALA A 221 -1.57 24.83 -3.08
N VAL A 222 -0.41 24.93 -3.75
CA VAL A 222 -0.20 25.84 -4.89
C VAL A 222 -1.16 25.51 -6.03
N LYS A 223 -1.47 24.23 -6.26
CA LYS A 223 -2.39 23.79 -7.31
C LYS A 223 -3.85 24.16 -7.04
N PHE A 224 -4.34 24.01 -5.81
CA PHE A 224 -5.76 24.17 -5.48
C PHE A 224 -6.14 25.55 -4.93
N THR A 225 -5.17 26.30 -4.38
CA THR A 225 -5.43 27.65 -3.87
C THR A 225 -5.70 28.62 -5.03
N PRO A 226 -6.80 29.40 -5.01
CA PRO A 226 -7.08 30.39 -6.05
C PRO A 226 -6.11 31.58 -5.98
N GLN A 227 -6.05 32.36 -7.05
CA GLN A 227 -5.28 33.60 -7.09
C GLN A 227 -5.70 34.56 -5.96
N GLY A 228 -4.71 35.17 -5.29
CA GLY A 228 -4.91 36.01 -4.11
C GLY A 228 -5.04 35.24 -2.80
N GLY A 229 -5.02 33.90 -2.83
CA GLY A 229 -5.04 33.07 -1.63
C GLY A 229 -3.70 33.01 -0.90
N THR A 230 -3.70 32.31 0.23
CA THR A 230 -2.53 32.14 1.10
C THR A 230 -2.21 30.67 1.34
N ILE A 231 -0.91 30.40 1.48
CA ILE A 231 -0.35 29.10 1.86
C ILE A 231 0.65 29.35 2.99
N GLU A 232 0.49 28.65 4.10
CA GLU A 232 1.35 28.71 5.27
C GLU A 232 1.95 27.34 5.53
N VAL A 233 3.29 27.26 5.59
CA VAL A 233 4.03 26.05 5.92
C VAL A 233 4.67 26.22 7.29
N ASN A 234 4.24 25.42 8.27
CA ASN A 234 4.69 25.50 9.64
C ASN A 234 5.42 24.22 10.06
N TYR A 235 6.62 24.35 10.62
CA TYR A 235 7.39 23.26 11.21
C TYR A 235 7.41 23.45 12.72
N LYS A 236 6.92 22.46 13.48
CA LYS A 236 6.75 22.53 14.94
C LYS A 236 7.43 21.34 15.62
N ALA A 237 7.98 21.58 16.81
CA ALA A 237 8.45 20.51 17.69
C ALA A 237 7.32 20.04 18.62
N LEU A 238 7.02 18.75 18.63
CA LEU A 238 6.13 18.10 19.59
C LEU A 238 6.92 17.06 20.39
N ASP A 239 6.49 16.76 21.61
CA ASP A 239 7.07 15.71 22.49
C ASP A 239 8.61 15.71 22.52
N LEU A 240 9.19 16.89 22.71
CA LEU A 240 10.63 17.10 22.70
C LEU A 240 11.27 16.52 23.97
N ASP A 241 12.09 15.48 23.81
CA ASP A 241 12.90 14.88 24.87
C ASP A 241 14.41 15.16 24.66
N GLU A 242 15.28 14.57 25.50
CA GLU A 242 16.74 14.76 25.43
C GLU A 242 17.38 14.19 24.15
N LYS A 243 16.74 13.21 23.51
CA LYS A 243 17.27 12.46 22.36
C LYS A 243 16.33 12.46 21.15
N ASN A 244 15.02 12.47 21.35
CA ASN A 244 14.00 12.35 20.31
C ASN A 244 13.01 13.51 20.39
N PHE A 245 12.28 13.69 19.29
CA PHE A 245 11.15 14.59 19.20
C PHE A 245 10.23 14.16 18.06
N VAL A 246 9.02 14.69 18.05
CA VAL A 246 8.09 14.56 16.93
C VAL A 246 8.12 15.86 16.13
N LEU A 247 8.59 15.78 14.89
CA LEU A 247 8.48 16.88 13.93
C LEU A 247 7.07 16.90 13.36
N ARG A 248 6.36 18.01 13.56
CA ARG A 248 5.05 18.29 13.00
C ARG A 248 5.18 19.30 11.89
N ILE A 249 4.80 18.92 10.67
CA ILE A 249 4.76 19.80 9.50
C ILE A 249 3.32 20.03 9.12
N GLU A 250 2.91 21.29 8.98
CA GLU A 250 1.55 21.69 8.62
C GLU A 250 1.59 22.59 7.39
N VAL A 251 0.87 22.21 6.34
CA VAL A 251 0.65 23.02 5.14
C VAL A 251 -0.81 23.41 5.13
N LYS A 252 -1.07 24.69 5.40
CA LYS A 252 -2.40 25.28 5.42
C LYS A 252 -2.61 26.10 4.17
N ASP A 253 -3.71 25.86 3.47
CA ASP A 253 -4.10 26.60 2.28
C ASP A 253 -5.47 27.24 2.45
N SER A 254 -5.70 28.37 1.76
CA SER A 254 -6.99 29.06 1.69
C SER A 254 -7.84 28.62 0.47
N GLY A 255 -7.70 27.37 0.03
CA GLY A 255 -8.38 26.81 -1.12
C GLY A 255 -9.84 26.44 -0.86
N PRO A 256 -10.45 25.63 -1.75
CA PRO A 256 -11.87 25.27 -1.66
C PRO A 256 -12.19 24.33 -0.50
N GLY A 257 -11.19 23.77 0.19
CA GLY A 257 -11.39 22.75 1.21
C GLY A 257 -11.89 21.41 0.67
N ILE A 258 -12.16 20.47 1.57
CA ILE A 258 -12.46 19.08 1.25
C ILE A 258 -13.66 18.60 2.06
N PHE A 259 -14.63 17.96 1.40
CA PHE A 259 -15.76 17.29 2.04
C PHE A 259 -15.34 16.23 3.04
N LYS A 260 -15.98 16.20 4.22
CA LYS A 260 -15.73 15.22 5.29
C LYS A 260 -15.80 13.76 4.82
N SER A 261 -16.71 13.43 3.90
CA SER A 261 -16.84 12.09 3.32
C SER A 261 -15.60 11.62 2.56
N ASN A 262 -14.84 12.57 2.01
CA ASN A 262 -13.68 12.31 1.15
C ASN A 262 -12.37 12.32 1.96
N GLN A 263 -12.32 13.03 3.09
CA GLN A 263 -11.12 13.16 3.93
C GLN A 263 -10.56 11.80 4.38
N ALA A 264 -11.42 10.87 4.80
CA ALA A 264 -11.01 9.53 5.26
C ALA A 264 -10.36 8.67 4.15
N LYS A 265 -10.57 9.04 2.88
CA LYS A 265 -10.12 8.28 1.72
C LYS A 265 -8.88 8.88 1.05
N LEU A 266 -8.48 10.10 1.40
CA LEU A 266 -7.41 10.82 0.70
C LEU A 266 -6.04 10.15 0.78
N PHE A 267 -5.75 9.47 1.88
CA PHE A 267 -4.48 8.77 2.10
C PHE A 267 -4.51 7.32 1.64
N THR A 268 -5.63 6.86 1.08
CA THR A 268 -5.73 5.54 0.44
C THR A 268 -5.26 5.65 -1.01
N SER A 269 -4.57 4.62 -1.49
CA SER A 269 -4.07 4.58 -2.87
C SER A 269 -5.21 4.78 -3.87
N TYR A 270 -4.97 5.60 -4.91
CA TYR A 270 -5.87 5.80 -6.07
C TYR A 270 -7.23 6.44 -5.79
N ASN A 271 -7.49 6.99 -4.59
CA ASN A 271 -8.71 7.76 -4.34
C ASN A 271 -8.56 9.20 -4.86
N GLN A 272 -8.98 9.43 -6.11
CA GLN A 272 -9.19 10.79 -6.63
C GLN A 272 -10.59 11.26 -6.23
N ALA A 273 -10.68 12.23 -5.32
CA ALA A 273 -11.94 12.68 -4.70
C ALA A 273 -12.97 13.30 -5.68
N ASP A 274 -12.62 13.54 -6.95
CA ASP A 274 -13.56 13.92 -8.01
C ASP A 274 -13.01 13.68 -9.42
N GLN A 275 -13.70 12.88 -10.24
CA GLN A 275 -13.35 12.63 -11.65
C GLN A 275 -13.53 13.87 -12.56
N THR A 276 -14.29 14.87 -12.10
CA THR A 276 -14.54 16.14 -12.79
C THR A 276 -13.43 17.16 -12.60
N VAL A 277 -12.79 17.20 -11.41
CA VAL A 277 -11.64 18.08 -11.12
C VAL A 277 -10.32 17.48 -11.64
N SER A 278 -10.23 16.14 -11.67
CA SER A 278 -9.05 15.40 -12.17
C SER A 278 -8.72 15.71 -13.64
N ARG A 279 -9.73 15.87 -14.51
CA ARG A 279 -9.54 16.20 -15.94
C ARG A 279 -8.89 17.55 -16.20
N LYS A 280 -8.99 18.51 -15.27
CA LYS A 280 -8.47 19.88 -15.48
C LYS A 280 -7.06 20.07 -14.92
N TYR A 281 -6.62 19.23 -13.97
CA TYR A 281 -5.39 19.47 -13.24
C TYR A 281 -4.47 18.27 -13.00
N GLY A 282 -4.81 17.05 -13.42
CA GLY A 282 -3.91 15.87 -13.50
C GLY A 282 -3.28 15.38 -12.19
N GLY A 283 -2.99 14.09 -12.04
CA GLY A 283 -2.21 13.59 -10.90
C GLY A 283 -2.39 12.11 -10.63
N THR A 284 -1.29 11.44 -10.30
CA THR A 284 -1.22 9.98 -10.14
C THR A 284 -2.09 9.40 -9.02
N GLY A 285 -2.59 10.24 -8.09
CA GLY A 285 -3.27 9.79 -6.87
C GLY A 285 -2.35 9.01 -5.90
N LEU A 286 -1.04 8.96 -6.19
CA LEU A 286 -0.03 8.27 -5.38
C LEU A 286 0.63 9.19 -4.35
N GLY A 287 0.58 10.50 -4.55
CA GLY A 287 1.30 11.46 -3.71
C GLY A 287 0.96 11.36 -2.22
N LEU A 288 -0.33 11.39 -1.87
CA LEU A 288 -0.77 11.35 -0.47
C LEU A 288 -0.61 9.96 0.16
N SER A 289 -0.74 8.88 -0.62
CA SER A 289 -0.50 7.52 -0.13
C SER A 289 1.00 7.28 0.13
N ILE A 290 1.89 7.84 -0.69
CA ILE A 290 3.34 7.86 -0.41
C ILE A 290 3.62 8.66 0.87
N CYS A 291 3.02 9.84 1.08
CA CYS A 291 3.17 10.59 2.33
C CYS A 291 2.75 9.77 3.56
N LYS A 292 1.66 9.00 3.45
CA LYS A 292 1.20 8.11 4.52
C LYS A 292 2.22 7.03 4.84
N GLN A 293 2.76 6.38 3.82
CA GLN A 293 3.76 5.33 3.98
C GLN A 293 5.10 5.84 4.53
N ILE A 294 5.53 7.03 4.10
CA ILE A 294 6.70 7.72 4.67
C ILE A 294 6.46 7.99 6.15
N ALA A 295 5.28 8.52 6.52
CA ALA A 295 4.95 8.79 7.92
C ALA A 295 5.00 7.52 8.77
N ASP A 296 4.42 6.42 8.28
CA ASP A 296 4.40 5.14 8.98
C ASP A 296 5.82 4.57 9.15
N THR A 297 6.66 4.68 8.11
CA THR A 297 8.08 4.25 8.15
C THR A 297 8.91 5.11 9.10
N MET A 298 8.62 6.41 9.20
CA MET A 298 9.23 7.35 10.14
C MET A 298 8.59 7.30 11.55
N GLY A 299 7.74 6.29 11.83
CA GLY A 299 7.12 6.08 13.14
C GLY A 299 6.12 7.14 13.57
N GLY A 300 5.63 7.94 12.63
CA GLY A 300 4.69 9.05 12.85
C GLY A 300 3.35 8.84 12.15
N ARG A 301 2.71 9.94 11.73
CA ARG A 301 1.33 9.95 11.21
C ARG A 301 1.13 11.06 10.19
N VAL A 302 0.03 10.98 9.45
CA VAL A 302 -0.36 12.01 8.48
C VAL A 302 -1.88 12.19 8.53
N GLY A 303 -2.36 13.37 8.17
CA GLY A 303 -3.78 13.66 8.15
C GLY A 303 -4.12 15.00 7.52
N VAL A 304 -5.40 15.32 7.57
CA VAL A 304 -5.95 16.56 7.02
C VAL A 304 -7.08 17.07 7.90
N ASP A 305 -7.07 18.36 8.15
CA ASP A 305 -8.16 19.10 8.78
C ASP A 305 -8.69 20.12 7.76
N SER A 306 -9.92 19.94 7.30
CA SER A 306 -10.48 20.79 6.25
C SER A 306 -11.97 21.04 6.41
N GLU A 307 -12.39 22.24 6.01
CA GLU A 307 -13.78 22.65 5.91
C GLU A 307 -14.03 23.25 4.52
N GLU A 308 -15.14 22.88 3.89
CA GLU A 308 -15.49 23.34 2.55
C GLU A 308 -15.63 24.87 2.51
N GLY A 309 -14.99 25.49 1.52
CA GLY A 309 -14.92 26.94 1.33
C GLY A 309 -13.97 27.68 2.28
N LYS A 310 -13.33 27.00 3.24
CA LYS A 310 -12.41 27.62 4.22
C LYS A 310 -10.97 27.15 4.11
N GLY A 311 -10.68 26.23 3.19
CA GLY A 311 -9.34 25.69 2.96
C GLY A 311 -9.07 24.35 3.64
N ALA A 312 -7.82 23.93 3.60
CA ALA A 312 -7.36 22.68 4.20
C ALA A 312 -6.03 22.86 4.93
N THR A 313 -5.83 22.09 5.98
CA THR A 313 -4.55 21.94 6.68
C THR A 313 -4.12 20.49 6.55
N PHE A 314 -3.17 20.23 5.67
CA PHE A 314 -2.50 18.94 5.58
C PHE A 314 -1.38 18.89 6.57
N TRP A 315 -1.25 17.78 7.27
CA TRP A 315 -0.25 17.65 8.31
C TRP A 315 0.46 16.31 8.29
N PHE A 316 1.70 16.34 8.73
CA PHE A 316 2.61 15.20 8.80
C PHE A 316 3.38 15.23 10.12
N GLU A 317 3.53 14.06 10.74
CA GLU A 317 4.30 13.82 11.95
C GLU A 317 5.37 12.78 11.64
N ALA A 318 6.60 13.02 12.05
CA ALA A 318 7.70 12.05 12.03
C ALA A 318 8.43 12.04 13.36
N LYS A 319 8.80 10.85 13.85
CA LYS A 319 9.69 10.73 15.00
C LYS A 319 11.13 10.85 14.52
N LEU A 320 11.85 11.79 15.09
CA LEU A 320 13.25 12.08 14.74
C LEU A 320 14.11 12.06 15.99
N GLU A 321 15.39 11.72 15.78
CA GLU A 321 16.42 11.85 16.80
C GLU A 321 17.10 13.23 16.64
N ARG A 322 17.56 13.82 17.74
CA ARG A 322 18.41 15.01 17.70
C ARG A 322 19.72 14.66 17.02
N GLY A 323 20.09 15.45 16.01
CA GLY A 323 21.34 15.32 15.30
C GLY A 323 22.49 15.96 16.06
N ILE A 324 23.71 15.61 15.68
CA ILE A 324 24.91 16.26 16.21
C ILE A 324 25.13 17.53 15.39
N SER A 325 25.44 18.64 16.04
CA SER A 325 25.57 19.98 15.43
C SER A 325 26.81 20.12 14.54
N THR A 326 26.94 19.27 13.51
CA THR A 326 27.84 19.43 12.37
C THR A 326 27.10 20.09 11.20
N ALA A 327 25.76 20.02 11.15
CA ALA A 327 24.93 20.60 10.09
C ALA A 327 25.08 22.13 9.93
N ARG A 328 25.41 22.85 11.02
CA ARG A 328 25.71 24.29 10.94
C ARG A 328 26.97 24.59 10.11
N LEU A 329 27.97 23.70 10.12
CA LEU A 329 29.19 23.81 9.31
C LEU A 329 28.99 23.46 7.82
N VAL A 330 27.86 22.83 7.47
CA VAL A 330 27.48 22.51 6.09
C VAL A 330 26.57 23.59 5.50
N SER A 331 25.73 24.21 6.33
CA SER A 331 24.86 25.32 5.91
C SER A 331 25.66 26.59 5.56
N GLU A 332 26.78 26.86 6.25
CA GLU A 332 27.70 27.95 5.89
C GLU A 332 28.48 27.72 4.58
N ARG A 333 28.58 26.46 4.10
CA ARG A 333 29.22 26.12 2.82
C ARG A 333 28.31 26.22 1.60
N HIS A 334 27.03 26.56 1.77
CA HIS A 334 26.08 26.76 0.66
C HIS A 334 26.07 28.19 0.11
N GLN A 335 27.02 29.04 0.51
CA GLN A 335 27.40 30.15 -0.36
C GLN A 335 28.06 29.51 -1.59
N GLY A 336 27.29 29.39 -2.68
CA GLY A 336 27.80 28.90 -3.94
C GLY A 336 29.13 29.56 -4.27
N PRO A 337 30.06 28.83 -4.91
CA PRO A 337 31.41 29.31 -5.08
C PRO A 337 31.42 30.67 -5.80
N PRO A 338 32.32 31.60 -5.42
CA PRO A 338 32.33 32.95 -5.97
C PRO A 338 32.37 32.90 -7.51
N ASN A 339 31.57 33.75 -8.15
CA ASN A 339 31.49 33.84 -9.61
C ASN A 339 32.92 33.93 -10.22
N GLY A 340 33.29 32.97 -11.07
CA GLY A 340 34.58 32.93 -11.75
C GLY A 340 35.64 31.98 -11.18
N TRP A 341 35.37 31.22 -10.11
CA TRP A 341 36.34 30.25 -9.57
C TRP A 341 36.69 29.09 -10.52
N ALA A 342 35.81 28.78 -11.46
CA ALA A 342 35.89 27.60 -12.32
C ALA A 342 36.69 27.81 -13.62
N THR A 343 37.04 29.06 -13.96
CA THR A 343 37.74 29.35 -15.22
C THR A 343 39.14 28.77 -15.23
N GLY A 344 39.38 27.79 -16.10
CA GLY A 344 40.71 27.24 -16.40
C GLY A 344 41.04 25.92 -15.70
N LEU A 345 40.20 25.42 -14.78
CA LEU A 345 40.39 24.11 -14.17
C LEU A 345 40.07 23.00 -15.19
N LYS A 346 40.91 21.95 -15.21
CA LYS A 346 40.76 20.77 -16.05
C LYS A 346 40.06 19.66 -15.29
N VAL A 347 38.95 19.19 -15.84
CA VAL A 347 38.13 18.13 -15.25
C VAL A 347 38.09 16.93 -16.19
N LEU A 348 38.36 15.73 -15.68
CA LEU A 348 38.08 14.48 -16.38
C LEU A 348 36.76 13.92 -15.87
N VAL A 349 35.84 13.59 -16.79
CA VAL A 349 34.58 12.90 -16.47
C VAL A 349 34.65 11.47 -16.98
N VAL A 350 34.48 10.49 -16.10
CA VAL A 350 34.52 9.06 -16.44
C VAL A 350 33.15 8.46 -16.18
N GLU A 351 32.45 8.05 -17.23
CA GLU A 351 31.05 7.66 -17.20
C GLU A 351 30.75 6.75 -18.40
N ASP A 352 30.17 5.57 -18.16
CA ASP A 352 29.91 4.57 -19.20
C ASP A 352 28.70 4.90 -20.08
N ASN A 353 27.76 5.69 -19.55
CA ASN A 353 26.64 6.19 -20.32
C ASN A 353 27.04 7.43 -21.14
N GLU A 354 27.22 7.23 -22.45
CA GLU A 354 27.58 8.31 -23.39
C GLU A 354 26.67 9.55 -23.31
N VAL A 355 25.39 9.38 -22.98
CA VAL A 355 24.43 10.50 -22.84
C VAL A 355 24.71 11.28 -21.57
N THR A 356 24.89 10.60 -20.43
CA THR A 356 25.27 11.21 -19.16
C THR A 356 26.60 11.94 -19.29
N LEU A 357 27.60 11.29 -19.87
CA LEU A 357 28.92 11.87 -20.13
C LEU A 357 28.80 13.18 -20.93
N LYS A 358 28.00 13.19 -22.00
CA LYS A 358 27.78 14.39 -22.82
C LYS A 358 27.07 15.51 -22.06
N ILE A 359 26.11 15.18 -21.21
CA ILE A 359 25.38 16.16 -20.40
C ILE A 359 26.30 16.80 -19.36
N VAL A 360 27.04 15.99 -18.61
CA VAL A 360 27.95 16.44 -17.55
C VAL A 360 29.06 17.30 -18.15
N LYS A 361 29.71 16.84 -19.25
CA LYS A 361 30.69 17.64 -19.99
C LYS A 361 30.10 18.97 -20.43
N GLY A 362 28.90 18.97 -21.02
CA GLY A 362 28.23 20.18 -21.47
C GLY A 362 27.92 21.17 -20.34
N GLN A 363 27.58 20.70 -19.14
CA GLN A 363 27.33 21.55 -17.98
C GLN A 363 28.62 22.15 -17.42
N LEU A 364 29.65 21.33 -17.23
CA LEU A 364 30.95 21.77 -16.73
C LEU A 364 31.63 22.77 -17.68
N THR A 365 31.58 22.53 -19.00
CA THR A 365 32.10 23.49 -19.98
C THR A 365 31.37 24.84 -19.91
N LYS A 366 30.04 24.85 -19.70
CA LYS A 366 29.27 26.09 -19.49
C LYS A 366 29.65 26.82 -18.21
N MET A 367 30.13 26.11 -17.21
CA MET A 367 30.63 26.67 -15.95
C MET A 367 32.07 27.21 -16.08
N GLY A 368 32.74 26.99 -17.21
CA GLY A 368 34.08 27.51 -17.51
C GLY A 368 35.23 26.53 -17.33
N PHE A 369 34.93 25.26 -17.04
CA PHE A 369 35.93 24.18 -16.95
C PHE A 369 36.40 23.73 -18.33
N ALA A 370 37.66 23.29 -18.43
CA ALA A 370 38.15 22.50 -19.56
C ALA A 370 37.87 21.03 -19.25
N VAL A 371 37.12 20.33 -20.10
CA VAL A 371 36.55 19.02 -19.73
C VAL A 371 36.85 17.95 -20.77
N ASP A 372 37.55 16.91 -20.33
CA ASP A 372 37.76 15.68 -21.08
C ASP A 372 36.80 14.58 -20.61
N GLY A 373 36.63 13.53 -21.41
CA GLY A 373 35.70 12.44 -21.09
C GLY A 373 36.26 11.08 -21.44
N ALA A 374 35.92 10.09 -20.63
CA ALA A 374 36.25 8.68 -20.81
C ALA A 374 35.00 7.81 -20.54
N VAL A 375 34.89 6.67 -21.21
CA VAL A 375 33.69 5.80 -21.16
C VAL A 375 33.83 4.57 -20.25
N ASN A 376 34.95 4.41 -19.55
CA ASN A 376 35.15 3.38 -18.52
C ASN A 376 36.35 3.72 -17.62
N GLY A 377 36.53 2.96 -16.53
CA GLY A 377 37.61 3.17 -15.57
C GLY A 377 39.01 3.04 -16.17
N VAL A 378 39.22 2.17 -17.16
CA VAL A 378 40.52 1.96 -17.82
C VAL A 378 40.92 3.19 -18.64
N GLU A 379 40.02 3.71 -19.47
CA GLU A 379 40.25 4.92 -20.25
C GLU A 379 40.40 6.14 -19.34
N GLY A 380 39.62 6.20 -18.25
CA GLY A 380 39.73 7.24 -17.22
C GLY A 380 41.10 7.26 -16.57
N LEU A 381 41.58 6.10 -16.12
CA LEU A 381 42.89 5.93 -15.53
C LEU A 381 44.02 6.28 -16.51
N ASN A 382 43.96 5.76 -17.74
CA ASN A 382 44.95 6.09 -18.77
C ASN A 382 44.99 7.59 -19.07
N SER A 383 43.82 8.23 -19.19
CA SER A 383 43.72 9.67 -19.42
C SER A 383 44.35 10.46 -18.28
N ALA A 384 44.09 10.05 -17.03
CA ALA A 384 44.65 10.69 -15.83
C ALA A 384 46.15 10.43 -15.64
N LEU A 385 46.70 9.35 -16.20
CA LEU A 385 48.14 9.10 -16.26
C LEU A 385 48.83 9.92 -17.35
N ASP A 386 48.18 10.06 -18.51
CA ASP A 386 48.72 10.77 -19.67
C ASP A 386 48.58 12.31 -19.57
N ASN A 387 47.64 12.80 -18.76
CA ASN A 387 47.32 14.21 -18.62
C ASN A 387 47.15 14.63 -17.16
N THR A 388 47.40 15.91 -16.86
CA THR A 388 47.14 16.48 -15.53
C THR A 388 45.73 17.07 -15.46
N TYR A 389 44.91 16.54 -14.54
CA TYR A 389 43.58 17.05 -14.21
C TYR A 389 43.55 17.59 -12.79
N ASP A 390 42.78 18.66 -12.57
CA ASP A 390 42.55 19.24 -11.24
C ASP A 390 41.46 18.46 -10.49
N ILE A 391 40.51 17.88 -11.23
CA ILE A 391 39.37 17.13 -10.70
C ILE A 391 39.10 15.92 -11.61
N VAL A 392 38.89 14.75 -11.01
CA VAL A 392 38.32 13.59 -11.70
C VAL A 392 36.94 13.33 -11.11
N LEU A 393 35.92 13.35 -11.96
CA LEU A 393 34.55 12.93 -11.63
C LEU A 393 34.34 11.56 -12.25
N MET A 394 34.19 10.54 -11.42
CA MET A 394 34.12 9.15 -11.87
C MET A 394 32.87 8.47 -11.33
N ASP A 395 32.12 7.81 -12.21
CA ASP A 395 31.04 6.93 -11.80
C ASP A 395 31.60 5.75 -10.99
N CYS A 396 30.86 5.35 -9.97
CA CYS A 396 31.23 4.25 -9.09
C CYS A 396 31.00 2.90 -9.76
N GLU A 397 29.97 2.76 -10.59
CA GLU A 397 29.58 1.49 -11.21
C GLU A 397 29.78 1.55 -12.73
N MET A 398 30.91 1.05 -13.23
CA MET A 398 31.22 0.99 -14.66
C MET A 398 31.65 -0.43 -15.07
N PRO A 399 31.39 -0.84 -16.33
CA PRO A 399 31.92 -2.09 -16.87
C PRO A 399 33.45 -2.08 -16.98
N GLU A 400 34.03 -3.28 -17.01
CA GLU A 400 35.48 -3.57 -17.07
C GLU A 400 36.27 -3.21 -15.81
N MET A 401 36.32 -1.93 -15.46
CA MET A 401 36.96 -1.41 -14.25
C MET A 401 36.04 -0.39 -13.61
N ASP A 402 35.65 -0.66 -12.38
CA ASP A 402 34.75 0.23 -11.64
C ASP A 402 35.49 1.44 -11.06
N GLY A 403 34.74 2.45 -10.61
CA GLY A 403 35.33 3.68 -10.11
C GLY A 403 36.12 3.52 -8.81
N PHE A 404 35.87 2.47 -8.04
CA PHE A 404 36.60 2.17 -6.81
C PHE A 404 37.94 1.51 -7.09
N GLU A 405 38.00 0.63 -8.10
CA GLU A 405 39.23 -0.03 -8.54
C GLU A 405 40.18 0.95 -9.26
N ALA A 406 39.63 1.95 -9.97
CA ALA A 406 40.41 2.96 -10.67
C ALA A 406 40.98 4.09 -9.77
N CYS A 407 40.42 4.31 -8.57
CA CYS A 407 40.89 5.30 -7.58
C CYS A 407 41.96 4.73 -6.65
#